data_AF-A0A843A9F0-F1
#
_entry.id   AF-A0A843A9F0-F1
#
_cell.length_a   1.000
_cell.length_b   1.000
_cell.length_c   1.000
_cell.angle_alpha   90.00
_cell.angle_beta   90.00
_cell.angle_gamma   90.00
#
_symmetry.space_group_name_H-M   'P 1'
#
loop_
_entity.id
_entity.type
_entity.pdbx_description
1 polymer ?
#
loop_
_entity_poly.entity_id
_entity_poly.type
_entity_poly.pdbx_seq_one_letter_code
_entity_poly.pdbx_strand_id
1 'polypeptide(L)'
;MSIKKDQKHYDYGKDKYWGDKKGKTGGYEKKERFESGIKQEREGYEHHQNPNPLGEKCNNLCPLFWCTKRAYQIRRDPKTGRKYVFCTWTNDECIGAACQYASCKTNYLLPNGECGYAKNKVAMAQPEKEDIVEDIEKEDLDIKTKGLISKKLGKKKLDDII
;
A
#
# COMPACT_ATOMS: atom_id res chain seq x y z
N MET A 1 -16.52 -56.27 -14.52
CA MET A 1 -16.43 -55.30 -13.40
C MET A 1 -15.96 -53.97 -13.96
N SER A 2 -16.88 -53.05 -14.25
CA SER A 2 -16.53 -51.69 -14.69
C SER A 2 -17.58 -50.73 -14.15
N ILE A 3 -17.23 -49.99 -13.11
CA ILE A 3 -18.04 -48.93 -12.51
C ILE A 3 -17.81 -47.67 -13.35
N LYS A 4 -18.82 -47.23 -14.11
CA LYS A 4 -18.80 -45.94 -14.81
C LYS A 4 -19.41 -44.88 -13.90
N LYS A 5 -18.70 -43.75 -13.80
CA LYS A 5 -18.99 -42.60 -12.94
C LYS A 5 -20.20 -41.82 -13.45
N ASP A 6 -21.07 -41.45 -12.52
CA ASP A 6 -22.23 -40.59 -12.73
C ASP A 6 -21.83 -39.18 -13.16
N GLN A 7 -22.41 -38.70 -14.25
CA GLN A 7 -22.33 -37.32 -14.70
C GLN A 7 -23.72 -36.70 -14.56
N LYS A 8 -23.93 -35.94 -13.47
CA LYS A 8 -25.19 -35.20 -13.25
C LYS A 8 -25.11 -33.84 -13.94
N HIS A 9 -25.85 -33.74 -15.04
CA HIS A 9 -26.27 -32.50 -15.69
C HIS A 9 -27.18 -31.70 -14.74
N TYR A 10 -26.89 -30.42 -14.52
CA TYR A 10 -27.79 -29.52 -13.78
C TYR A 10 -28.53 -28.62 -14.77
N ASP A 11 -29.85 -28.83 -14.83
CA ASP A 11 -30.81 -28.12 -15.67
C ASP A 11 -31.26 -26.84 -14.95
N TYR A 12 -31.03 -25.67 -15.54
CA TYR A 12 -31.44 -24.39 -14.97
C TYR A 12 -32.88 -24.08 -15.41
N GLY A 13 -33.83 -24.48 -14.57
CA GLY A 13 -35.25 -24.18 -14.70
C GLY A 13 -35.55 -22.68 -14.61
N LYS A 14 -36.39 -22.22 -15.54
CA LYS A 14 -37.05 -20.91 -15.55
C LYS A 14 -38.09 -20.83 -14.43
N ASP A 15 -37.91 -19.90 -13.49
CA ASP A 15 -39.00 -19.47 -12.61
C ASP A 15 -39.31 -17.98 -12.77
N LYS A 16 -40.61 -17.75 -12.97
CA LYS A 16 -41.28 -16.53 -13.42
C LYS A 16 -41.80 -15.77 -12.21
N TYR A 17 -41.37 -14.53 -11.97
CA TYR A 17 -42.17 -13.53 -11.24
C TYR A 17 -41.71 -12.11 -11.62
N TRP A 18 -42.32 -11.50 -12.64
CA TRP A 18 -42.28 -10.06 -12.86
C TRP A 18 -43.51 -9.44 -12.19
N GLY A 19 -43.31 -8.96 -10.95
CA GLY A 19 -44.36 -8.26 -10.21
C GLY A 19 -44.26 -6.76 -10.44
N ASP A 20 -45.21 -6.21 -11.19
CA ASP A 20 -45.47 -4.78 -11.28
C ASP A 20 -45.79 -4.19 -9.89
N LYS A 21 -44.94 -3.32 -9.37
CA LYS A 21 -45.29 -2.41 -8.27
C LYS A 21 -44.90 -0.99 -8.62
N LYS A 22 -45.89 -0.25 -9.14
CA LYS A 22 -45.91 1.22 -9.11
C LYS A 22 -45.97 1.67 -7.65
N GLY A 23 -44.84 2.09 -7.10
CA GLY A 23 -44.74 2.72 -5.78
C GLY A 23 -43.80 3.92 -5.85
N LYS A 24 -44.34 5.11 -6.08
CA LYS A 24 -43.60 6.39 -6.10
C LYS A 24 -43.37 6.89 -4.67
N THR A 25 -42.44 6.28 -3.93
CA THR A 25 -41.87 6.86 -2.68
C THR A 25 -40.45 6.35 -2.34
N GLY A 26 -39.80 5.53 -3.19
CA GLY A 26 -38.52 4.87 -2.85
C GLY A 26 -37.28 5.36 -3.63
N GLY A 27 -37.35 6.52 -4.28
CA GLY A 27 -36.27 7.00 -5.17
C GLY A 27 -35.00 7.42 -4.44
N TYR A 28 -35.13 8.04 -3.26
CA TYR A 28 -34.01 8.49 -2.43
C TYR A 28 -33.39 7.31 -1.67
N GLU A 29 -34.16 6.54 -0.91
CA GLU A 29 -33.65 5.37 -0.15
C GLU A 29 -32.99 4.30 -1.04
N LYS A 30 -33.48 4.08 -2.27
CA LYS A 30 -32.88 3.10 -3.20
C LYS A 30 -31.55 3.59 -3.79
N LYS A 31 -31.40 4.90 -4.02
CA LYS A 31 -30.12 5.51 -4.37
C LYS A 31 -29.14 5.41 -3.22
N GLU A 32 -29.56 5.73 -2.00
CA GLU A 32 -28.72 5.63 -0.80
C GLU A 32 -28.23 4.20 -0.53
N ARG A 33 -29.09 3.18 -0.71
CA ARG A 33 -28.71 1.77 -0.56
C ARG A 33 -27.72 1.29 -1.64
N PHE A 34 -27.85 1.79 -2.86
CA PHE A 34 -26.94 1.49 -3.96
C PHE A 34 -25.59 2.23 -3.79
N GLU A 35 -25.63 3.51 -3.43
CA GLU A 35 -24.44 4.32 -3.13
C GLU A 35 -23.69 3.80 -1.90
N SER A 36 -24.40 3.33 -0.85
CA SER A 36 -23.77 2.68 0.29
C SER A 36 -23.13 1.34 -0.10
N GLY A 37 -23.76 0.54 -0.97
CA GLY A 37 -23.16 -0.66 -1.54
C GLY A 37 -21.87 -0.35 -2.32
N ILE A 38 -21.89 0.66 -3.19
CA ILE A 38 -20.71 1.12 -3.94
C ILE A 38 -19.63 1.62 -2.99
N LYS A 39 -19.96 2.44 -1.99
CA LYS A 39 -18.99 2.94 -0.99
C LYS A 39 -18.36 1.81 -0.19
N GLN A 40 -19.16 0.82 0.21
CA GLN A 40 -18.70 -0.33 0.97
C GLN A 40 -17.78 -1.24 0.13
N GLU A 41 -18.07 -1.43 -1.16
CA GLU A 41 -17.15 -2.06 -2.11
C GLU A 41 -15.88 -1.21 -2.31
N ARG A 42 -16.03 0.11 -2.31
CA ARG A 42 -14.94 1.09 -2.47
C ARG A 42 -13.90 0.99 -1.35
N GLU A 43 -14.39 1.12 -0.13
CA GLU A 43 -13.60 1.04 1.10
C GLU A 43 -12.95 -0.33 1.24
N GLY A 44 -13.66 -1.41 0.88
CA GLY A 44 -13.12 -2.77 0.85
C GLY A 44 -11.91 -2.91 -0.07
N TYR A 45 -11.92 -2.35 -1.29
CA TYR A 45 -10.76 -2.43 -2.19
C TYR A 45 -9.59 -1.57 -1.71
N GLU A 46 -9.86 -0.40 -1.14
CA GLU A 46 -8.84 0.60 -0.81
C GLU A 46 -7.97 0.13 0.35
N HIS A 47 -8.56 -0.57 1.32
CA HIS A 47 -7.84 -1.19 2.43
C HIS A 47 -6.87 -2.31 2.00
N HIS A 48 -7.07 -2.95 0.85
CA HIS A 48 -6.15 -3.96 0.33
C HIS A 48 -4.91 -3.38 -0.36
N GLN A 49 -4.89 -2.07 -0.63
CA GLN A 49 -3.79 -1.41 -1.34
C GLN A 49 -2.81 -0.68 -0.41
N ASN A 50 -3.18 -0.44 0.85
CA ASN A 50 -2.34 0.32 1.77
C ASN A 50 -1.42 -0.59 2.61
N PRO A 51 -0.12 -0.26 2.74
CA PRO A 51 0.77 -0.97 3.64
C PRO A 51 0.31 -0.85 5.10
N ASN A 52 0.31 -1.95 5.84
CA ASN A 52 -0.03 -1.98 7.26
C ASN A 52 1.15 -2.52 8.10
N PRO A 53 2.17 -1.69 8.38
CA PRO A 53 3.31 -2.08 9.20
C PRO A 53 2.94 -2.21 10.69
N LEU A 54 3.69 -3.04 11.43
CA LEU A 54 3.60 -3.11 12.89
C LEU A 54 4.75 -2.27 13.47
N GLY A 55 4.45 -1.01 13.81
CA GLY A 55 5.50 -0.02 14.10
C GLY A 55 6.32 0.28 12.84
N GLU A 56 7.65 0.16 12.94
CA GLU A 56 8.57 0.38 11.81
C GLU A 56 8.83 -0.88 10.98
N LYS A 57 8.30 -2.04 11.40
CA LYS A 57 8.58 -3.34 10.77
C LYS A 57 7.45 -3.82 9.87
N CYS A 58 7.83 -4.50 8.80
CA CYS A 58 6.89 -5.28 8.01
C CYS A 58 6.44 -6.52 8.81
N ASN A 59 5.20 -6.94 8.55
CA ASN A 59 4.64 -8.15 9.14
C ASN A 59 3.99 -9.02 8.05
N ASN A 60 3.88 -10.32 8.33
CA ASN A 60 3.35 -11.33 7.40
C ASN A 60 1.83 -11.23 7.17
N LEU A 61 1.11 -10.50 8.02
CA LEU A 61 -0.33 -10.25 7.87
C LEU A 61 -0.65 -8.96 7.11
N CYS A 62 0.38 -8.20 6.71
CA CYS A 62 0.20 -7.00 5.89
C CYS A 62 -0.47 -7.37 4.55
N PRO A 63 -1.48 -6.61 4.06
CA PRO A 63 -2.16 -6.90 2.79
C PRO A 63 -1.24 -6.99 1.56
N LEU A 64 -0.10 -6.29 1.63
CA LEU A 64 0.91 -6.22 0.58
C LEU A 64 2.05 -7.24 0.77
N PHE A 65 2.10 -7.92 1.92
CA PHE A 65 3.07 -9.00 2.12
C PHE A 65 2.71 -10.18 1.22
N TRP A 66 3.71 -10.73 0.54
CA TRP A 66 3.54 -11.91 -0.29
C TRP A 66 4.79 -12.78 -0.29
N CYS A 67 4.59 -14.07 -0.54
CA CYS A 67 5.67 -15.05 -0.65
C CYS A 67 5.95 -15.36 -2.12
N THR A 68 7.19 -15.19 -2.56
CA THR A 68 7.59 -15.45 -3.95
C THR A 68 7.47 -16.94 -4.32
N LYS A 69 7.61 -17.85 -3.36
CA LYS A 69 7.34 -19.29 -3.51
C LYS A 69 5.85 -19.66 -3.49
N ARG A 70 4.94 -18.70 -3.28
CA ARG A 70 3.49 -18.91 -3.18
C ARG A 70 3.09 -19.96 -2.14
N ALA A 71 3.91 -20.15 -1.11
CA ALA A 71 3.70 -21.11 -0.02
C ALA A 71 2.98 -20.49 1.19
N TYR A 72 2.47 -19.25 1.10
CA TYR A 72 1.82 -18.56 2.21
C TYR A 72 0.31 -18.87 2.24
N GLN A 73 -0.21 -19.19 3.43
CA GLN A 73 -1.65 -19.33 3.67
C GLN A 73 -2.01 -18.63 4.96
N ILE A 74 -2.99 -17.72 4.93
CA ILE A 74 -3.53 -17.14 6.17
C ILE A 74 -4.46 -18.18 6.79
N ARG A 75 -4.15 -18.58 8.03
CA ARG A 75 -4.94 -19.51 8.82
C ARG A 75 -5.39 -18.86 10.12
N ARG A 76 -6.31 -19.53 10.81
CA ARG A 76 -6.79 -19.13 12.13
C ARG A 76 -6.56 -20.27 13.10
N ASP A 77 -5.95 -19.97 14.24
CA ASP A 77 -5.77 -20.96 15.30
C ASP A 77 -7.16 -21.28 15.91
N PRO A 78 -7.59 -22.56 15.91
CA PRO A 78 -8.88 -22.95 16.48
C PRO A 78 -9.01 -22.67 17.98
N LYS A 79 -7.89 -22.66 18.73
CA LYS A 79 -7.90 -22.48 20.19
C LYS A 79 -7.93 -21.01 20.58
N THR A 80 -7.08 -20.19 19.95
CA THR A 80 -6.93 -18.77 20.31
C THR A 80 -7.71 -17.82 19.41
N GLY A 81 -8.16 -18.28 18.23
CA GLY A 81 -8.79 -17.43 17.22
C GLY A 81 -7.81 -16.48 16.52
N ARG A 82 -6.52 -16.53 16.85
CA ARG A 82 -5.48 -15.66 16.28
C ARG A 82 -5.27 -16.00 14.80
N LYS A 83 -5.18 -14.96 13.97
CA LYS A 83 -4.74 -15.10 12.58
C LYS A 83 -3.22 -15.23 12.55
N TYR A 84 -2.72 -16.18 11.76
CA TYR A 84 -1.30 -16.36 11.51
C TYR A 84 -1.09 -16.78 10.06
N VAL A 85 0.14 -16.65 9.58
CA VAL A 85 0.51 -17.12 8.25
C VAL A 85 1.20 -18.47 8.38
N PHE A 86 0.69 -19.48 7.70
CA PHE A 86 1.24 -20.82 7.62
C PHE A 86 2.02 -20.98 6.31
N CYS A 87 3.22 -21.55 6.40
CA CYS A 87 4.07 -21.89 5.27
C CYS A 87 3.83 -23.35 4.87
N THR A 88 3.22 -23.59 3.70
CA THR A 88 2.95 -24.95 3.22
C THR A 88 4.20 -25.70 2.74
N TRP A 89 5.30 -24.98 2.52
CA TRP A 89 6.56 -25.59 2.08
C TRP A 89 7.35 -26.19 3.26
N THR A 90 7.42 -25.47 4.38
CA THR A 90 8.09 -25.93 5.60
C THR A 90 7.14 -26.62 6.58
N ASN A 91 5.83 -26.55 6.33
CA ASN A 91 4.77 -26.99 7.23
C ASN A 91 4.82 -26.36 8.63
N ASP A 92 5.17 -25.08 8.70
CA ASP A 92 5.34 -24.34 9.96
C ASP A 92 4.78 -22.91 9.88
N GLU A 93 4.70 -22.20 10.99
CA GLU A 93 4.37 -20.78 11.04
C GLU A 93 5.41 -19.95 10.29
N CYS A 94 4.93 -18.97 9.52
CA CYS A 94 5.78 -18.12 8.70
C CYS A 94 6.56 -17.13 9.57
N ILE A 95 7.89 -17.18 9.46
CA ILE A 95 8.83 -16.25 10.12
C ILE A 95 8.79 -14.80 9.58
N GLY A 96 7.90 -14.51 8.64
CA GLY A 96 7.65 -13.17 8.10
C GLY A 96 8.83 -12.57 7.35
N ALA A 97 9.18 -11.33 7.68
CA ALA A 97 10.19 -10.53 6.98
C ALA A 97 11.59 -11.18 6.96
N ALA A 98 11.90 -12.07 7.90
CA ALA A 98 13.17 -12.81 7.94
C ALA A 98 13.26 -13.92 6.89
N CYS A 99 12.15 -14.28 6.22
CA CYS A 99 12.15 -15.30 5.19
C CYS A 99 12.80 -14.78 3.90
N GLN A 100 13.73 -15.56 3.32
CA GLN A 100 14.35 -15.25 2.01
C GLN A 100 13.34 -15.08 0.86
N TYR A 101 12.13 -15.63 1.00
CA TYR A 101 11.06 -15.53 -0.01
C TYR A 101 10.01 -14.47 0.34
N ALA A 102 10.20 -13.71 1.43
CA ALA A 102 9.33 -12.61 1.80
C ALA A 102 9.53 -11.44 0.83
N SER A 103 8.43 -10.87 0.39
CA SER A 103 8.45 -9.68 -0.46
C SER A 103 7.21 -8.82 -0.19
N CYS A 104 7.29 -7.56 -0.58
CA CYS A 104 6.18 -6.62 -0.57
C CYS A 104 5.76 -6.34 -2.01
N LYS A 105 4.46 -6.38 -2.33
CA LYS A 105 3.96 -6.13 -3.70
C LYS A 105 4.36 -4.74 -4.22
N THR A 106 4.54 -3.78 -3.32
CA THR A 106 4.94 -2.40 -3.62
C THR A 106 6.38 -2.10 -3.21
N ASN A 107 7.19 -3.13 -2.93
CA ASN A 107 8.63 -3.00 -2.64
C ASN A 107 9.00 -2.18 -1.39
N TYR A 108 8.11 -2.05 -0.41
CA TYR A 108 8.44 -1.41 0.88
C TYR A 108 9.16 -2.30 1.90
N LEU A 109 9.34 -3.60 1.65
CA LEU A 109 10.05 -4.49 2.57
C LEU A 109 11.56 -4.35 2.36
N LEU A 110 12.25 -3.82 3.37
CA LEU A 110 13.71 -3.68 3.35
C LEU A 110 14.40 -4.98 3.81
N PRO A 111 15.70 -5.20 3.46
CA PRO A 111 16.42 -6.43 3.81
C PRO A 111 16.54 -6.71 5.32
N ASN A 112 16.51 -5.66 6.14
CA ASN A 112 16.51 -5.76 7.61
C ASN A 112 15.11 -6.05 8.20
N GLY A 113 14.09 -6.17 7.36
CA GLY A 113 12.70 -6.42 7.74
C GLY A 113 11.88 -5.16 8.09
N GLU A 114 12.47 -3.97 7.93
CA GLU A 114 11.76 -2.71 8.12
C GLU A 114 10.84 -2.38 6.95
N CYS A 115 9.84 -1.54 7.21
CA CYS A 115 8.90 -1.06 6.22
C CYS A 115 9.28 0.35 5.77
N GLY A 116 9.70 0.51 4.51
CA GLY A 116 10.02 1.82 3.92
C GLY A 116 8.84 2.80 3.96
N TYR A 117 7.60 2.30 3.90
CA TYR A 117 6.41 3.14 4.06
C TYR A 117 6.30 3.75 5.47
N ALA A 118 6.63 2.98 6.51
CA ALA A 118 6.64 3.47 7.89
C ALA A 118 7.73 4.54 8.07
N LYS A 119 8.94 4.28 7.56
CA LYS A 119 10.05 5.25 7.61
C LYS A 119 9.72 6.56 6.93
N ASN A 120 9.14 6.51 5.73
CA ASN A 120 8.76 7.72 5.00
C ASN A 120 7.68 8.50 5.73
N LYS A 121 6.70 7.83 6.36
CA LYS A 121 5.68 8.50 7.18
C LYS A 121 6.28 9.21 8.40
N VAL A 122 7.25 8.58 9.06
CA VAL A 122 7.94 9.20 10.21
C VAL A 122 8.79 10.38 9.75
N ALA A 123 9.52 10.25 8.65
CA ALA A 123 10.31 11.33 8.07
C ALA A 123 9.44 12.51 7.59
N MET A 124 8.23 12.26 7.09
CA MET A 124 7.29 13.34 6.72
C MET A 124 6.60 13.99 7.93
N ALA A 125 6.47 13.25 9.04
CA ALA A 125 5.87 13.76 10.28
C ALA A 125 6.88 14.59 11.10
N GLN A 126 8.18 14.38 10.89
CA GLN A 126 9.23 15.25 11.39
C GLN A 126 9.54 16.27 10.29
N PRO A 127 9.24 17.56 10.47
CA PRO A 127 9.74 18.54 9.52
C PRO A 127 11.26 18.59 9.71
N GLU A 128 12.00 17.84 8.90
CA GLU A 128 13.41 18.12 8.62
C GLU A 128 13.44 19.44 7.86
N LYS A 129 13.35 20.50 8.65
CA LYS A 129 13.55 21.88 8.21
C LYS A 129 15.05 22.07 7.97
N GLU A 130 15.34 22.86 6.95
CA GLU A 130 16.51 23.74 6.82
C GLU A 130 17.81 23.22 6.15
N ASP A 131 18.26 21.97 6.27
CA ASP A 131 19.68 21.70 5.86
C ASP A 131 19.93 21.49 4.35
N ILE A 132 19.00 20.91 3.58
CA ILE A 132 19.29 20.53 2.18
C ILE A 132 19.23 21.73 1.21
N VAL A 133 18.52 22.80 1.59
CA VAL A 133 18.31 23.98 0.74
C VAL A 133 19.42 25.01 0.96
N GLU A 134 19.93 25.11 2.19
CA GLU A 134 20.97 26.10 2.52
C GLU A 134 22.34 25.79 1.90
N ASP A 135 22.68 24.52 1.70
CA ASP A 135 23.97 24.14 1.10
C ASP A 135 24.01 24.42 -0.41
N ILE A 136 22.88 24.29 -1.11
CA ILE A 136 22.78 24.58 -2.55
C ILE A 136 22.78 26.11 -2.78
N GLU A 137 22.12 26.88 -1.92
CA GLU A 137 22.01 28.33 -2.09
C GLU A 137 23.33 29.07 -1.84
N LYS A 138 24.20 28.58 -0.94
CA LYS A 138 25.46 29.26 -0.59
C LYS A 138 26.58 29.00 -1.60
N GLU A 139 26.64 27.83 -2.24
CA GLU A 139 27.74 27.49 -3.16
C GLU A 139 27.54 28.00 -4.60
N ASP A 140 26.30 27.99 -5.12
CA ASP A 140 26.05 28.33 -6.53
C ASP A 140 25.84 29.82 -6.81
N LEU A 141 25.35 30.57 -5.81
CA LEU A 141 25.11 32.01 -5.96
C LEU A 141 26.42 32.80 -5.94
N ASP A 142 27.42 32.36 -5.19
CA ASP A 142 28.62 33.16 -4.92
C ASP A 142 29.59 33.18 -6.12
N ILE A 143 29.73 32.07 -6.85
CA ILE A 143 30.69 31.95 -7.97
C ILE A 143 30.17 32.66 -9.23
N LYS A 144 28.88 32.49 -9.57
CA LYS A 144 28.30 33.09 -10.78
C LYS A 144 28.05 34.58 -10.62
N THR A 145 27.57 35.04 -9.46
CA THR A 145 27.27 36.46 -9.27
C THR A 145 28.55 37.30 -9.16
N LYS A 146 29.57 36.85 -8.43
CA LYS A 146 30.87 37.55 -8.35
C LYS A 146 31.52 37.70 -9.72
N GLY A 147 31.44 36.69 -10.59
CA GLY A 147 31.96 36.75 -11.96
C GLY A 147 31.21 37.74 -12.87
N LEU A 148 29.89 37.86 -12.69
CA LEU A 148 29.05 38.79 -13.47
C LEU A 148 29.17 40.23 -12.98
N ILE A 149 29.23 40.43 -11.66
CA ILE A 149 29.39 41.74 -11.02
C ILE A 149 30.78 42.32 -11.33
N SER A 150 31.84 41.50 -11.28
CA SER A 150 33.21 41.92 -11.61
C SER A 150 33.37 42.36 -13.07
N LYS A 151 32.64 41.73 -14.01
CA LYS A 151 32.63 42.11 -15.43
C LYS A 151 31.87 43.42 -15.69
N LYS A 152 30.89 43.76 -14.86
CA LYS A 152 29.99 44.90 -15.07
C LYS A 152 30.41 46.17 -14.31
N LEU A 153 31.09 46.05 -13.16
CA LEU A 153 31.41 47.19 -12.29
C LEU A 153 32.90 47.54 -12.19
N GLY A 154 33.80 46.67 -12.67
CA GLY A 154 35.24 46.89 -12.58
C GLY A 154 35.77 46.71 -11.15
N LYS A 155 36.97 46.13 -11.04
CA LYS A 155 37.55 45.60 -9.78
C LYS A 155 37.66 46.59 -8.60
N LYS A 156 37.48 47.89 -8.82
CA LYS A 156 37.69 48.92 -7.80
C LYS A 156 36.49 49.20 -6.90
N LYS A 157 35.28 48.75 -7.24
CA LYS A 157 34.06 49.04 -6.47
C LYS A 157 33.56 47.89 -5.57
N LEU A 158 34.19 46.72 -5.65
CA LEU A 158 33.77 45.55 -4.87
C LEU A 158 34.26 45.63 -3.42
N ASP A 159 35.41 46.26 -3.20
CA ASP A 159 36.04 46.40 -1.87
C ASP A 159 35.39 47.48 -1.00
N ASP A 160 34.55 48.35 -1.58
CA ASP A 160 33.81 49.41 -0.86
C ASP A 160 32.40 48.96 -0.42
N ILE A 161 31.98 47.75 -0.77
CA ILE A 161 30.61 47.21 -0.54
C ILE A 161 30.60 46.07 0.49
N ILE A 162 31.77 45.57 0.92
CA ILE A 162 31.92 44.54 1.97
C ILE A 162 32.23 45.21 3.31
#